data_AF-A0A373NX40-F1
#
_entry.id   AF-A0A373NX40-F1
#
_cell.length_a   1.000
_cell.length_b   1.000
_cell.length_c   1.000
_cell.angle_alpha   90.00
_cell.angle_beta   90.00
_cell.angle_gamma   90.00
#
_symmetry.space_group_name_H-M   'P 1'
#
loop_
_entity.id
_entity.type
_entity.pdbx_description
1 polymer ?
#
loop_
_entity_poly.entity_id
_entity_poly.type
_entity_poly.pdbx_seq_one_letter_code
_entity_poly.pdbx_strand_id
1 'polypeptide(L)' 'MAFARTEVRELEPMVKAGKKKFVRYQEGAELYSMGLHTFEELAKEAGAIYKIRRVVLVNLEIFEEYLDTFRM' A
#
# COMPACT_ATOMS: atom_id res chain seq x y z
N MET A 1 -13.37 20.55 -18.49
CA MET A 1 -12.16 19.73 -18.72
C MET A 1 -11.81 19.05 -17.40
N ALA A 2 -11.61 17.73 -17.44
CA ALA A 2 -11.35 16.89 -16.28
C ALA A 2 -10.19 17.44 -15.45
N PHE A 3 -10.32 17.39 -14.12
CA PHE A 3 -9.22 17.65 -13.20
C PHE A 3 -8.01 16.86 -13.67
N ALA A 4 -7.01 17.55 -14.22
CA ALA A 4 -5.78 16.94 -14.65
C ALA A 4 -5.23 16.19 -13.42
N ARG A 5 -5.13 14.86 -13.52
CA ARG A 5 -4.30 14.08 -12.60
C ARG A 5 -2.96 14.79 -12.59
N THR A 6 -2.62 15.46 -11.50
CA THR A 6 -1.25 15.86 -11.24
C THR A 6 -0.42 14.60 -11.38
N GLU A 7 0.50 14.57 -12.35
CA GLU A 7 1.28 13.38 -12.65
C GLU A 7 1.99 12.92 -11.37
N VAL A 8 1.79 11.64 -11.03
CA VAL A 8 2.37 10.92 -9.89
C VAL A 8 3.89 10.73 -10.08
N ARG A 9 4.53 11.51 -10.96
CA ARG A 9 5.88 11.24 -11.48
C ARG A 9 7.00 11.48 -10.47
N GLU A 10 6.72 12.19 -9.37
CA GLU A 10 7.67 12.42 -8.27
C GLU A 10 7.41 11.53 -7.05
N LEU A 11 6.33 10.75 -7.04
CA LEU A 11 6.02 9.84 -5.93
C LEU A 11 6.62 8.44 -6.13
N GLU A 12 6.96 8.08 -7.37
CA GLU A 12 7.64 6.83 -7.74
C GLU A 12 8.99 6.62 -7.02
N PRO A 13 9.91 7.61 -6.94
CA PRO A 13 11.16 7.43 -6.20
C PRO A 13 10.96 7.35 -4.68
N MET A 14 9.92 7.97 -4.12
CA MET A 14 9.62 7.89 -2.67
C MET A 14 8.96 6.57 -2.27
N VAL A 15 8.14 6.00 -3.15
CA VAL A 15 7.57 4.65 -3.03
C VAL A 15 8.68 3.61 -3.17
N LYS A 16 9.58 3.75 -4.17
CA LYS A 16 10.78 2.89 -4.32
C LYS A 16 11.80 3.05 -3.20
N ALA A 17 11.85 4.21 -2.53
CA ALA A 17 12.71 4.44 -1.38
C ALA A 17 12.08 4.01 -0.03
N GLY A 18 10.88 3.39 -0.03
CA GLY A 18 10.22 2.92 1.20
C GLY A 18 9.75 4.03 2.15
N LYS A 19 9.62 5.29 1.70
CA LYS A 19 9.31 6.43 2.58
C LYS A 19 7.83 6.74 2.74
N LYS A 20 6.93 6.07 2.00
CA LYS A 20 5.49 6.25 2.21
C LYS A 20 5.00 5.30 3.29
N LYS A 21 4.55 5.86 4.41
CA LYS A 21 3.96 5.09 5.51
C LYS A 21 2.61 4.47 5.15
N PHE A 22 1.84 5.10 4.25
CA PHE A 22 0.50 4.64 3.88
C PHE A 22 0.31 4.57 2.37
N VAL A 23 -0.33 3.50 1.91
CA VAL A 23 -0.71 3.29 0.51
C VAL A 23 -2.16 2.85 0.39
N ARG A 24 -2.79 3.06 -0.77
CA ARG A 24 -4.07 2.40 -1.09
C ARG A 24 -3.84 0.97 -1.58
N TYR A 25 -4.89 0.16 -1.62
CA TYR A 25 -4.79 -1.24 -2.08
C TYR A 25 -4.20 -1.37 -3.48
N GLN A 26 -4.60 -0.52 -4.43
CA GLN A 26 -4.06 -0.56 -5.79
C GLN A 26 -2.55 -0.24 -5.79
N GLU A 27 -2.14 0.82 -5.11
CA GLU A 27 -0.73 1.22 -5.03
C GLU A 27 0.13 0.17 -4.31
N GLY A 28 -0.39 -0.42 -3.23
CA GLY A 28 0.31 -1.46 -2.48
C GLY A 28 0.43 -2.77 -3.25
N ALA A 29 -0.65 -3.20 -3.92
CA ALA A 29 -0.62 -4.37 -4.78
C ALA A 29 0.41 -4.22 -5.92
N GLU A 30 0.47 -3.04 -6.55
CA GLU A 30 1.50 -2.71 -7.55
C GLU A 30 2.91 -2.69 -6.95
N LEU A 31 3.10 -2.08 -5.76
CA LEU A 31 4.38 -1.98 -5.07
C LEU A 31 5.02 -3.34 -4.80
N TYR A 32 4.24 -4.30 -4.30
CA TYR A 32 4.73 -5.64 -4.00
C TYR A 32 4.52 -6.63 -5.17
N SER A 33 4.10 -6.14 -6.34
CA SER A 33 3.84 -6.96 -7.53
C SER A 33 2.94 -8.17 -7.24
N MET A 34 1.85 -7.96 -6.48
CA MET A 34 0.90 -9.00 -6.08
C MET A 34 -0.53 -8.68 -6.50
N GLY A 35 -1.42 -9.68 -6.48
CA GLY A 35 -2.83 -9.50 -6.81
C GLY A 35 -3.55 -8.59 -5.81
N LEU A 36 -4.52 -7.78 -6.27
CA LEU A 36 -5.28 -6.85 -5.42
C LEU A 36 -5.94 -7.55 -4.23
N HIS A 37 -6.61 -8.68 -4.50
CA HIS A 37 -7.29 -9.45 -3.46
C HIS A 37 -6.30 -10.05 -2.45
N THR A 38 -5.17 -10.56 -2.94
CA THR A 38 -4.09 -11.10 -2.08
C THR A 38 -3.50 -10.02 -1.18
N PHE A 39 -3.24 -8.82 -1.72
CA PHE A 39 -2.75 -7.70 -0.93
C PHE A 39 -3.77 -7.26 0.12
N GLU A 40 -5.06 -7.22 -0.23
CA GLU A 40 -6.14 -6.88 0.70
C GLU A 40 -6.25 -7.91 1.84
N GLU A 41 -6.21 -9.20 1.53
CA GLU A 41 -6.24 -10.29 2.51
C GLU A 41 -5.04 -10.22 3.46
N LEU A 42 -3.83 -10.11 2.93
CA LEU A 42 -2.61 -9.98 3.73
C LEU A 42 -2.64 -8.72 4.59
N ALA A 43 -3.11 -7.59 4.06
CA ALA A 43 -3.23 -6.35 4.84
C ALA A 43 -4.25 -6.47 5.98
N LYS A 44 -5.30 -7.26 5.78
CA LYS A 44 -6.30 -7.56 6.81
C LYS A 44 -5.75 -8.48 7.88
N GLU A 45 -5.04 -9.52 7.49
CA GLU A 45 -4.38 -10.44 8.42
C GLU A 45 -3.28 -9.76 9.23
N ALA A 46 -2.49 -8.88 8.59
CA ALA A 46 -1.49 -8.03 9.24
C ALA A 46 -2.10 -7.01 10.23
N GLY A 47 -3.41 -6.74 10.17
CA GLY A 47 -4.02 -5.65 10.93
C GLY A 47 -3.56 -4.26 10.47
N ALA A 48 -3.03 -4.13 9.25
CA ALA A 48 -2.43 -2.91 8.72
C ALA A 48 -3.44 -1.92 8.11
N ILE A 49 -4.75 -2.21 8.17
CA ILE A 49 -5.80 -1.44 7.50
C ILE A 49 -6.32 -0.28 8.37
N TYR A 50 -6.32 0.92 7.79
CA TYR A 50 -6.91 2.13 8.35
C TYR A 50 -8.09 2.58 7.50
N LYS A 51 -9.28 2.59 8.09
CA LYS A 51 -10.51 3.08 7.44
C LYS A 51 -10.76 4.53 7.86
N ILE A 52 -10.56 5.46 6.93
CA ILE A 52 -10.81 6.89 7.15
C ILE A 52 -11.96 7.34 6.25
N ARG A 53 -13.13 7.55 6.85
CA ARG A 53 -14.38 7.87 6.14
C ARG A 53 -14.70 6.83 5.05
N ARG A 54 -14.47 7.16 3.78
CA ARG A 54 -14.72 6.29 2.60
C ARG A 54 -13.43 5.83 1.92
N VAL A 55 -12.27 6.07 2.53
CA VAL A 55 -10.96 5.72 2.00
C VAL A 55 -10.33 4.67 2.90
N VAL A 56 -9.68 3.68 2.28
CA VAL A 56 -8.91 2.65 2.96
C VAL A 56 -7.43 2.87 2.67
N LEU A 57 -6.62 2.88 3.72
CA LEU A 57 -5.17 2.98 3.66
C LEU A 57 -4.56 1.76 4.35
N VAL A 58 -3.42 1.30 3.84
CA VAL A 58 -2.61 0.24 4.43
C VAL A 58 -1.32 0.85 4.94
N ASN A 59 -0.99 0.60 6.20
CA ASN A 59 0.29 0.99 6.80
C ASN A 59 1.37 -0.03 6.41
N LEU A 60 2.37 0.41 5.64
CA LEU A 60 3.41 -0.48 5.15
C LEU A 60 4.32 -1.02 6.25
N GLU A 61 4.57 -0.27 7.33
CA GLU A 61 5.46 -0.73 8.41
C GLU A 61 4.89 -1.98 9.10
N ILE A 62 3.60 -1.97 9.43
CA ILE A 62 2.90 -3.11 10.05
C ILE A 62 2.78 -4.27 9.06
N PHE A 63 2.54 -3.95 7.79
CA PHE A 63 2.42 -4.95 6.73
C PHE A 63 3.76 -5.68 6.48
N GLU A 64 4.88 -4.96 6.43
CA GLU A 64 6.21 -5.54 6.26
C GLU A 64 6.64 -6.37 7.47
N GLU A 65 6.37 -5.89 8.69
CA GLU A 65 6.61 -6.67 9.92
C GLU A 65 5.85 -8.01 9.89
N TYR A 66 4.61 -8.00 9.38
CA TYR A 66 3.84 -9.22 9.16
C TYR A 66 4.43 -10.10 8.06
N LEU A 67 4.88 -9.54 6.94
CA LEU A 67 5.52 -10.31 5.87
C LEU A 67 6.81 -10.99 6.34
N ASP A 68 7.60 -10.34 7.19
CA ASP A 68 8.81 -10.93 7.76
C ASP A 68 8.51 -12.19 8.59
N THR A 69 7.30 -12.34 9.14
CA THR A 69 6.90 -13.58 9.86
C THR A 69 6.79 -14.81 8.95
N PHE A 70 6.63 -14.63 7.64
CA PHE A 70 6.64 -15.73 6.68
C PHE A 70 8.04 -16.15 6.24
N ARG A 71 9.06 -15.38 6.62
CA ARG A 71 10.46 -15.69 6.30
C ARG A 71 10.96 -16.79 7.26
N MET A 72 10.91 -18.04 6.79
CA MET A 72 11.59 -19.18 7.42
C MET A 72 13.11 -19.10 7.26
#